data_AF-A0A3N9TLD3-F1
#
_entry.id   AF-A0A3N9TLD3-F1
#
_cell.length_a   1.000
_cell.length_b   1.000
_cell.length_c   1.000
_cell.angle_alpha   90.00
_cell.angle_beta   90.00
_cell.angle_gamma   90.00
#
_symmetry.space_group_name_H-M   'P 1'
#
loop_
_entity.id
_entity.type
_entity.pdbx_description
1 polymer ?
#
loop_
_entity_poly.entity_id
_entity_poly.type
_entity_poly.pdbx_seq_one_letter_code
_entity_poly.pdbx_strand_id
1 'polypeptide(L)'
;AGVLLLLLGICAIIVASWGWVAWTPGQMDATQAALVAESLIFAAAMASRLRMLRMSEQALGRRTRELVEVLGTDALTGAANRAGLGRRAGAALEAGEPFALMLLDLDGFKAVNDTHGHAAGDAVLV
;
A
#
# COMPACT_ATOMS: atom_id res chain seq x y z
N ALA A 1 5.39 16.42 12.10
CA ALA A 1 5.29 17.58 13.00
C ALA A 1 4.04 17.52 13.90
N GLY A 2 2.82 17.58 13.36
CA GLY A 2 1.60 17.69 14.19
C GLY A 2 1.30 16.53 15.15
N VAL A 3 1.52 15.28 14.74
CA VAL A 3 1.28 14.11 15.61
C VAL A 3 2.26 14.06 16.79
N LEU A 4 3.52 14.44 16.56
CA LEU A 4 4.54 14.51 17.60
C LEU A 4 4.19 15.59 18.64
N LEU A 5 3.71 16.75 18.18
CA LEU A 5 3.28 17.85 19.05
C LEU A 5 2.06 17.46 19.90
N LEU A 6 1.12 16.72 19.32
CA LEU A 6 -0.10 16.27 20.00
C LEU A 6 0.21 15.19 21.04
N LEU A 7 1.10 14.24 20.72
CA LEU A 7 1.61 13.25 21.67
C LEU A 7 2.39 13.89 22.83
N LEU A 8 3.24 14.88 22.53
CA LEU A 8 3.96 15.64 23.55
C LEU A 8 3.01 16.41 24.48
N GLY A 9 1.93 16.98 23.93
CA GLY A 9 0.88 17.65 24.71
C GLY A 9 0.16 16.69 25.67
N ILE A 10 -0.25 15.50 25.19
CA ILE A 10 -0.89 14.47 26.01
C ILE A 10 0.06 13.98 27.11
N CYS A 11 1.32 13.70 26.77
CA CYS A 11 2.33 13.29 27.76
C CYS A 11 2.58 14.38 28.82
N ALA A 12 2.61 15.66 28.43
CA ALA A 12 2.79 16.76 29.38
C ALA A 12 1.63 16.88 30.36
N ILE A 13 0.38 16.67 29.90
CA ILE A 13 -0.83 16.69 30.74
C ILE A 13 -0.81 15.51 31.74
N ILE A 14 -0.47 14.31 31.28
CA ILE A 14 -0.38 13.10 32.12
C ILE A 14 0.72 13.27 33.19
N VAL A 15 1.90 13.75 32.80
CA VAL A 15 3.03 13.97 33.73
C VAL A 15 2.70 15.07 34.73
N ALA A 16 2.04 16.15 34.30
CA ALA A 16 1.59 17.20 35.21
C ALA A 16 0.54 16.70 36.22
N SER A 17 -0.26 15.69 35.86
CA SER A 17 -1.27 15.12 36.76
C SER A 17 -0.69 14.13 37.78
N TRP A 18 0.49 13.56 37.55
CA TRP A 18 1.09 12.53 38.42
C TRP A 18 1.51 13.02 39.81
N GLY A 19 1.78 14.32 39.99
CA GLY A 19 2.22 14.87 41.27
C GLY A 19 1.11 15.46 42.15
N TRP A 20 -0.10 15.61 41.62
CA TRP A 20 -1.20 16.35 42.28
C TRP A 20 -2.41 15.45 42.62
N VAL A 21 -2.51 14.27 42.00
CA VAL A 21 -3.63 13.35 42.22
C VAL A 21 -3.22 12.32 43.27
N ALA A 22 -3.77 12.43 44.48
CA ALA A 22 -3.63 11.40 45.50
C ALA A 22 -4.27 10.10 45.00
N TRP A 23 -3.47 9.09 44.70
CA TRP A 23 -3.97 7.78 44.29
C TRP A 23 -4.63 7.07 45.48
N THR A 24 -5.97 7.00 45.49
CA THR A 24 -6.74 6.22 46.46
C THR A 24 -7.19 4.90 45.85
N PRO A 25 -6.57 3.75 46.18
CA PRO A 25 -6.96 2.47 45.61
C PRO A 25 -8.42 2.13 45.95
N GLY A 26 -9.21 1.78 44.93
CA GLY A 26 -10.60 1.32 45.09
C GLY A 26 -11.69 2.33 44.73
N GLN A 27 -11.35 3.58 44.40
CA GLN A 27 -12.30 4.57 43.86
C GLN A 27 -11.72 5.20 42.59
N MET A 28 -12.46 5.13 41.47
CA MET A 28 -12.08 5.85 40.26
C MET A 28 -12.39 7.34 40.44
N ASP A 29 -11.35 8.16 40.42
CA ASP A 29 -11.47 9.62 40.41
C ASP A 29 -11.83 10.12 38.98
N ALA A 30 -12.49 11.28 38.90
CA ALA A 30 -12.91 11.89 37.63
C ALA A 30 -11.73 12.16 36.68
N THR A 31 -10.55 12.45 37.25
CA THR A 31 -9.30 12.64 36.51
C THR A 31 -8.86 11.36 35.79
N GLN A 32 -8.94 10.21 36.46
CA GLN A 32 -8.60 8.90 35.89
C GLN A 32 -9.59 8.51 34.78
N ALA A 33 -10.89 8.77 34.99
CA ALA A 33 -11.91 8.54 33.97
C ALA A 33 -11.66 9.41 32.71
N ALA A 34 -11.24 10.67 32.89
CA ALA A 34 -10.93 11.57 31.79
C ALA A 34 -9.71 11.10 30.96
N LEU A 35 -8.63 10.65 31.62
CA LEU A 35 -7.45 10.12 30.94
C LEU A 35 -7.75 8.85 30.12
N VAL A 36 -8.58 7.96 30.67
CA VAL A 36 -9.03 6.76 29.94
C VAL A 36 -9.86 7.16 28.73
N ALA A 37 -10.81 8.08 28.88
CA ALA A 37 -11.63 8.56 27.78
C ALA A 37 -10.79 9.23 26.67
N GLU A 38 -9.84 10.09 27.04
CA GLU A 38 -8.91 10.73 26.10
C GLU A 38 -8.08 9.69 25.33
N SER A 39 -7.53 8.69 26.03
CA SER A 39 -6.75 7.61 25.43
C SER A 39 -7.57 6.79 24.44
N LEU A 40 -8.85 6.51 24.75
CA LEU A 40 -9.77 5.79 23.86
C LEU A 40 -10.11 6.62 22.61
N ILE A 41 -10.39 7.92 22.78
CA ILE A 41 -10.67 8.83 21.66
C ILE A 41 -9.44 8.91 20.74
N PHE A 42 -8.25 9.08 21.32
CA PHE A 42 -7.01 9.14 20.57
C PHE A 42 -6.73 7.84 19.81
N ALA A 43 -6.88 6.68 20.46
CA ALA A 43 -6.71 5.38 19.83
C ALA A 43 -7.68 5.18 18.66
N ALA A 44 -8.95 5.55 18.82
CA ALA A 44 -9.96 5.46 17.77
C ALA A 44 -9.65 6.38 16.58
N ALA A 45 -9.25 7.64 16.85
CA ALA A 45 -8.85 8.59 15.83
C ALA A 45 -7.61 8.11 15.05
N MET A 46 -6.60 7.58 15.76
CA MET A 46 -5.40 7.02 15.14
C MET A 46 -5.74 5.81 14.26
N ALA A 47 -6.56 4.88 14.76
CA ALA A 47 -7.01 3.73 13.98
C ALA A 47 -7.77 4.15 12.72
N SER A 48 -8.64 5.16 12.81
CA SER A 48 -9.35 5.73 11.65
C SER A 48 -8.38 6.30 10.62
N ARG A 49 -7.39 7.08 11.07
CA ARG A 49 -6.37 7.68 10.19
C ARG A 49 -5.52 6.62 9.48
N LEU A 50 -5.09 5.58 10.19
CA LEU A 50 -4.35 4.46 9.60
C LEU A 50 -5.18 3.72 8.55
N ARG A 51 -6.48 3.51 8.81
CA ARG A 51 -7.39 2.91 7.83
C ARG A 51 -7.52 3.78 6.58
N MET A 52 -7.70 5.10 6.73
CA MET A 52 -7.77 6.00 5.58
C MET A 52 -6.48 6.01 4.74
N LEU A 53 -5.30 6.02 5.38
CA LEU A 53 -4.03 5.96 4.66
C LEU A 53 -3.92 4.68 3.82
N ARG A 54 -4.22 3.52 4.42
CA ARG A 54 -4.19 2.24 3.71
C ARG A 54 -5.18 2.20 2.54
N MET A 55 -6.39 2.73 2.72
CA MET A 55 -7.38 2.80 1.64
C MET A 55 -6.91 3.71 0.50
N SER A 56 -6.26 4.84 0.81
CA SER A 56 -5.70 5.75 -0.19
C SER A 56 -4.57 5.09 -0.97
N GLU A 57 -3.65 4.39 -0.29
CA GLU A 57 -2.58 3.64 -0.95
C GLU A 57 -3.14 2.58 -1.90
N GLN A 58 -4.16 1.84 -1.47
CA GLN A 58 -4.83 0.84 -2.31
C GLN A 58 -5.51 1.47 -3.52
N ALA A 59 -6.18 2.61 -3.35
CA ALA A 59 -6.83 3.33 -4.44
C ALA A 59 -5.81 3.84 -5.48
N LEU A 60 -4.69 4.39 -5.01
CA LEU A 60 -3.58 4.79 -5.88
C LEU A 60 -2.99 3.59 -6.63
N GLY A 61 -2.73 2.49 -5.92
CA GLY A 61 -2.19 1.27 -6.53
C GLY A 61 -3.10 0.69 -7.61
N ARG A 62 -4.43 0.72 -7.43
CA ARG A 62 -5.40 0.32 -8.46
C ARG A 62 -5.35 1.23 -9.66
N ARG A 63 -5.33 2.54 -9.45
CA ARG A 63 -5.32 3.52 -10.54
C ARG A 63 -4.05 3.44 -11.37
N THR A 64 -2.90 3.22 -10.73
CA THR A 64 -1.64 2.97 -11.44
C THR A 64 -1.73 1.71 -12.30
N ARG A 65 -2.31 0.61 -11.80
CA ARG A 65 -2.50 -0.61 -12.60
C ARG A 65 -3.42 -0.38 -13.80
N GLU A 66 -4.54 0.30 -13.60
CA GLU A 66 -5.46 0.66 -14.69
C GLU A 66 -4.74 1.50 -15.77
N LEU A 67 -3.94 2.48 -15.36
CA LEU A 67 -3.15 3.29 -16.30
C LEU A 67 -2.14 2.44 -17.09
N VAL A 68 -1.44 1.52 -16.42
CA VAL A 68 -0.48 0.60 -17.08
C VAL A 68 -1.19 -0.34 -18.06
N GLU A 69 -2.39 -0.83 -17.72
CA GLU A 69 -3.20 -1.62 -18.64
C GLU A 69 -3.64 -0.81 -19.88
N VAL A 70 -3.98 0.47 -19.70
CA VAL A 70 -4.32 1.38 -20.82
C VAL A 70 -3.13 1.59 -21.75
N LEU A 71 -1.94 1.85 -21.20
CA LEU A 71 -0.71 2.08 -21.99
C LEU A 71 -0.40 0.93 -22.96
N GLY A 72 -0.79 -0.31 -22.62
CA GLY A 72 -0.70 -1.46 -23.52
C GLY A 72 0.71 -2.01 -23.76
N THR A 73 1.71 -1.45 -23.11
CA THR A 73 3.11 -1.88 -23.21
C THR A 73 3.63 -2.26 -21.82
N ASP A 74 4.53 -3.24 -21.79
CA ASP A 74 5.30 -3.62 -20.62
C ASP A 74 6.47 -2.64 -20.43
N ALA A 75 6.66 -2.13 -19.22
CA ALA A 75 7.64 -1.07 -18.97
C ALA A 75 9.10 -1.55 -18.98
N LEU A 76 9.32 -2.84 -18.72
CA LEU A 76 10.65 -3.43 -18.67
C LEU A 76 11.14 -3.80 -20.08
N THR A 77 10.29 -4.48 -20.84
CA THR A 77 10.66 -5.05 -22.15
C THR A 77 10.25 -4.18 -23.33
N GLY A 78 9.34 -3.22 -23.14
CA GLY A 78 8.72 -2.45 -24.22
C GLY A 78 7.74 -3.25 -25.08
N ALA A 79 7.59 -4.56 -24.84
CA ALA A 79 6.67 -5.42 -25.57
C ALA A 79 5.21 -5.04 -25.28
N ALA A 80 4.27 -5.50 -26.12
CA ALA A 80 2.86 -5.34 -25.82
C ALA A 80 2.53 -6.14 -24.55
N ASN A 81 1.98 -5.47 -23.54
CA ASN A 81 1.48 -6.17 -22.35
C ASN A 81 0.19 -6.93 -22.70
N ARG A 82 -0.37 -7.66 -21.72
CA ARG A 82 -1.59 -8.47 -21.94
C ARG A 82 -2.74 -7.67 -22.57
N ALA A 83 -2.95 -6.42 -22.13
CA ALA A 83 -3.99 -5.57 -22.68
C ALA A 83 -3.66 -5.10 -24.11
N GLY A 84 -2.41 -4.72 -24.38
CA GLY A 84 -1.96 -4.34 -25.72
C GLY A 84 -2.03 -5.49 -26.73
N LEU A 85 -1.64 -6.70 -26.32
CA LEU A 85 -1.78 -7.91 -27.14
C LEU A 85 -3.26 -8.18 -27.48
N GLY A 86 -4.14 -8.12 -26.48
CA GLY A 86 -5.58 -8.30 -26.69
C GLY A 86 -6.18 -7.31 -27.68
N ARG A 87 -5.81 -6.02 -27.58
CA ARG A 87 -6.24 -4.99 -28.55
C ARG A 87 -5.76 -5.29 -29.96
N ARG A 88 -4.48 -5.65 -30.13
CA ARG A 88 -3.89 -5.95 -31.45
C ARG A 88 -4.50 -7.20 -32.08
N ALA A 89 -4.67 -8.26 -31.30
CA ALA A 89 -5.28 -9.51 -31.76
C ALA A 89 -6.76 -9.30 -32.13
N GLY A 90 -7.51 -8.55 -31.33
CA GLY A 90 -8.90 -8.20 -31.63
C GLY A 90 -9.03 -7.44 -32.96
N ALA A 91 -8.18 -6.42 -33.18
CA ALA A 91 -8.18 -5.66 -34.43
C ALA A 91 -7.85 -6.55 -35.65
N ALA A 92 -6.88 -7.46 -35.54
CA ALA A 92 -6.53 -8.38 -36.62
C ALA A 92 -7.68 -9.36 -36.96
N LEU A 93 -8.37 -9.85 -35.92
CA LEU A 93 -9.56 -10.70 -36.07
C LEU A 93 -10.70 -9.98 -36.77
N GLU A 94 -10.99 -8.73 -36.36
CA GLU A 94 -12.04 -7.91 -36.97
C GLU A 94 -11.74 -7.55 -38.43
N ALA A 95 -10.46 -7.30 -38.76
CA ALA A 95 -10.02 -7.03 -40.12
C ALA A 95 -10.02 -8.28 -41.02
N GLY A 96 -10.16 -9.49 -40.45
CA GLY A 96 -10.06 -10.74 -41.19
C GLY A 96 -8.64 -11.03 -41.71
N GLU A 97 -7.62 -10.44 -41.11
CA GLU A 97 -6.23 -10.64 -41.51
C GLU A 97 -5.72 -12.00 -41.00
N PRO A 98 -5.07 -12.82 -41.85
CA PRO A 98 -4.45 -14.05 -41.39
C PRO A 98 -3.27 -13.73 -40.47
N PHE A 99 -3.24 -14.33 -39.28
CA PHE A 99 -2.15 -14.20 -38.32
C PHE A 99 -1.77 -15.55 -37.70
N ALA A 100 -0.57 -15.61 -37.11
CA ALA A 100 -0.11 -16.72 -36.30
C ALA A 100 0.10 -16.26 -34.85
N LEU A 101 -0.19 -17.14 -33.89
CA LEU A 101 0.08 -16.93 -32.47
C LEU A 101 1.14 -17.93 -32.02
N MET A 102 2.23 -17.42 -31.44
CA MET A 102 3.28 -18.23 -30.83
C MET A 102 3.39 -17.89 -29.35
N LEU A 103 3.40 -18.91 -28.51
CA LEU A 103 3.64 -18.77 -27.08
C LEU A 103 5.09 -19.17 -26.80
N LEU A 104 5.84 -18.26 -26.18
CA LEU A 104 7.24 -18.46 -25.80
C LEU A 104 7.30 -18.47 -24.27
N ASP A 105 8.05 -19.42 -23.72
CA ASP A 105 8.36 -19.48 -22.28
C ASP A 105 9.89 -19.53 -22.12
N LEU A 106 10.40 -18.94 -21.05
CA LEU A 106 11.84 -18.90 -20.77
C LEU A 106 12.21 -20.03 -19.81
N ASP A 107 12.88 -21.05 -20.35
CA ASP A 107 13.33 -22.20 -19.56
C ASP A 107 14.29 -21.77 -18.43
N GLY A 108 14.02 -22.23 -17.21
CA GLY A 108 14.89 -22.01 -16.07
C GLY A 108 14.93 -20.58 -15.53
N PHE A 109 14.08 -19.66 -16.01
CA PHE A 109 14.09 -18.24 -15.60
C PHE A 109 13.93 -18.05 -14.08
N LYS A 110 13.15 -18.92 -13.42
CA LYS A 110 13.01 -18.91 -11.96
C LYS A 110 14.34 -19.15 -11.24
N ALA A 111 15.18 -20.05 -11.74
CA ALA A 111 16.48 -20.33 -11.13
C ALA A 111 17.44 -19.13 -11.21
N VAL A 112 17.34 -18.34 -12.29
CA VAL A 112 18.08 -17.07 -12.42
C VAL A 112 17.63 -16.10 -11.34
N ASN A 113 16.32 -15.90 -11.18
CA ASN A 113 15.76 -15.04 -10.12
C ASN A 113 16.15 -15.51 -8.72
N ASP A 114 16.06 -16.81 -8.45
CA ASP A 114 16.33 -17.37 -7.13
C ASP A 114 17.83 -17.29 -6.77
N THR A 115 18.73 -17.38 -7.76
CA THR A 115 20.19 -17.36 -7.53
C THR A 115 20.78 -15.94 -7.54
N HIS A 116 20.29 -15.07 -8.42
CA HIS A 116 20.90 -13.76 -8.69
C HIS A 116 19.98 -12.57 -8.33
N GLY A 117 18.77 -12.85 -7.86
CA GLY A 117 17.77 -11.85 -7.51
C GLY A 117 16.97 -11.33 -8.71
N HIS A 118 15.85 -10.66 -8.43
CA HIS A 118 14.93 -10.17 -9.46
C HIS A 118 15.57 -9.22 -10.46
N ALA A 119 16.47 -8.33 -10.03
CA ALA A 119 17.14 -7.40 -10.93
C ALA A 119 17.98 -8.10 -12.02
N ALA A 120 18.55 -9.28 -11.71
CA ALA A 120 19.27 -10.06 -12.69
C ALA A 120 18.32 -10.76 -13.68
N GLY A 121 17.15 -11.21 -13.22
CA GLY A 121 16.09 -11.69 -14.11
C GLY A 121 15.58 -10.58 -15.02
N ASP A 122 15.39 -9.37 -14.51
CA ASP A 122 15.01 -8.21 -15.31
C ASP A 122 16.03 -7.95 -16.43
N ALA A 123 17.33 -8.02 -16.12
CA ALA A 123 18.40 -7.85 -17.10
C ALA A 123 18.45 -8.94 -18.19
N VAL A 124 17.83 -10.11 -17.97
CA VAL A 124 17.70 -11.15 -19.01
C VAL A 124 16.55 -10.84 -19.98
N LEU A 125 15.60 -10.00 -19.57
CA LEU A 125 14.41 -9.66 -20.35
C LEU A 125 14.61 -8.45 -21.29
N VAL A 126 15.71 -7.68 -21.15
CA VAL A 126 16.02 -6.47 -21.94
C VAL A 126 17.20 -6.73 -22.88
#